data_AF-A0A817P2Y9-F1
#
_entry.id   AF-A0A817P2Y9-F1
#
_cell.length_a   1.000
_cell.length_b   1.000
_cell.length_c   1.000
_cell.angle_alpha   90.00
_cell.angle_beta   90.00
_cell.angle_gamma   90.00
#
_symmetry.space_group_name_H-M   'P 1'
#
loop_
_entity.id
_entity.type
_entity.pdbx_description
1 polymer ?
#
loop_
_entity_poly.entity_id
_entity_poly.type
_entity_poly.pdbx_seq_one_letter_code
_entity_poly.pdbx_strand_id
1 'polypeptide(L)'
;MRFLLHEWRKQITYFKRNNFKNLQKARGVVNTIAFFVVWGYAGYFIANRADKTAKETGIPHSLQVAKQTGSRYITKWDLNTGETEKIDVFAELAEKEAEARIRALEQRRLREEARQVSSTNNSNE
;
A
#
# COMPACT_ATOMS: atom_id res chain seq x y z
N MET A 1 -12.26 60.57 -36.46
CA MET A 1 -12.54 59.26 -35.81
C MET A 1 -11.51 58.21 -36.21
N ARG A 2 -10.40 58.07 -35.46
CA ARG A 2 -9.33 57.07 -35.77
C ARG A 2 -9.12 56.05 -34.65
N PHE A 3 -9.98 56.05 -33.63
CA PHE A 3 -9.72 55.45 -32.32
C PHE A 3 -10.34 54.05 -32.08
N LEU A 4 -11.04 53.48 -33.06
CA LEU A 4 -11.84 52.26 -32.83
C LEU A 4 -11.05 50.94 -33.00
N LEU A 5 -10.12 50.85 -33.94
CA LEU A 5 -9.49 49.56 -34.25
C LEU A 5 -8.36 49.17 -33.28
N HIS A 6 -7.58 50.14 -32.79
CA HIS A 6 -6.42 49.88 -31.94
C HIS A 6 -6.82 49.52 -30.50
N GLU A 7 -7.77 50.25 -29.91
CA GLU A 7 -8.37 49.94 -28.61
C GLU A 7 -9.05 48.57 -28.60
N TRP A 8 -9.77 48.24 -29.69
CA TRP A 8 -10.43 46.94 -29.83
C TRP A 8 -9.43 45.77 -29.91
N ARG A 9 -8.33 45.93 -30.66
CA ARG A 9 -7.23 44.93 -30.68
C ARG A 9 -6.57 44.76 -29.30
N LYS A 10 -6.41 45.83 -28.51
CA LYS A 10 -5.91 45.74 -27.14
C LYS A 10 -6.87 44.94 -26.26
N GLN A 11 -8.16 45.25 -26.28
CA GLN A 11 -9.18 44.55 -25.48
C GLN A 11 -9.24 43.05 -25.78
N ILE A 12 -9.20 42.65 -27.06
CA ILE A 12 -9.16 41.23 -27.45
C ILE A 12 -7.91 40.54 -26.92
N THR A 13 -6.76 41.20 -27.02
CA THR A 13 -5.49 40.65 -26.54
C THR A 13 -5.52 40.45 -25.02
N TYR A 14 -6.07 41.42 -24.28
CA TYR A 14 -6.27 41.30 -22.83
C TYR A 14 -7.26 40.17 -22.47
N PHE A 15 -8.38 40.06 -23.18
CA PHE A 15 -9.36 38.99 -22.96
C PHE A 15 -8.76 37.60 -23.20
N LYS A 16 -8.05 37.42 -24.32
CA LYS A 16 -7.35 36.15 -24.62
C LYS A 16 -6.30 35.82 -23.56
N ARG A 17 -5.52 36.81 -23.11
CA ARG A 17 -4.47 36.61 -22.09
C ARG A 17 -5.07 36.28 -20.72
N ASN A 18 -6.20 36.88 -20.35
CA ASN A 18 -6.90 36.57 -19.10
C ASN A 18 -7.52 35.16 -19.13
N ASN A 19 -8.19 34.80 -20.23
CA ASN A 19 -8.75 33.45 -20.40
C ASN A 19 -7.66 32.38 -20.42
N PHE A 20 -6.52 32.62 -21.07
CA PHE A 20 -5.41 31.68 -21.07
C PHE A 20 -4.84 31.45 -19.67
N LYS A 21 -4.69 32.52 -18.86
CA LYS A 21 -4.28 32.40 -17.44
C LYS A 21 -5.30 31.63 -16.62
N ASN A 22 -6.60 31.87 -16.82
CA ASN A 22 -7.66 31.15 -16.11
C ASN A 22 -7.70 29.66 -16.49
N LEU A 23 -7.50 29.34 -17.77
CA LEU A 23 -7.37 27.97 -18.27
C LEU A 23 -6.16 27.23 -17.68
N GLN A 24 -5.01 27.90 -17.57
CA GLN A 24 -3.82 27.32 -16.93
C GLN A 24 -4.07 27.04 -15.44
N LYS A 25 -4.71 27.98 -14.72
CA LYS A 25 -5.10 27.76 -13.32
C LYS A 25 -6.06 26.58 -13.17
N ALA A 26 -7.09 26.52 -14.01
CA ALA A 26 -8.06 25.42 -14.00
C ALA A 26 -7.39 24.05 -14.26
N ARG A 27 -6.48 23.97 -15.23
CA ARG A 27 -5.69 22.75 -15.49
C ARG A 27 -4.83 22.36 -14.27
N GLY A 28 -4.22 23.33 -13.61
CA GLY A 28 -3.47 23.09 -12.37
C GLY A 28 -4.36 22.48 -11.28
N VAL A 29 -5.52 23.09 -11.03
CA VAL A 29 -6.50 22.59 -10.04
C VAL A 29 -6.98 21.18 -10.39
N VAL A 30 -7.35 20.92 -11.65
CA VAL A 30 -7.82 19.60 -12.10
C VAL A 30 -6.72 18.55 -11.93
N ASN A 31 -5.47 18.85 -12.31
CA ASN A 31 -4.36 17.92 -12.13
C ASN A 31 -4.11 17.62 -10.64
N THR A 32 -4.19 18.62 -9.78
CA THR A 32 -4.04 18.43 -8.33
C THR A 32 -5.16 17.54 -7.78
N ILE A 33 -6.42 17.81 -8.13
CA ILE A 33 -7.55 16.98 -7.71
C ILE A 33 -7.40 15.55 -8.24
N ALA A 34 -7.08 15.39 -9.52
CA ALA A 34 -6.87 14.08 -10.12
C ALA A 34 -5.73 13.31 -9.43
N PHE A 35 -4.64 13.99 -9.09
CA PHE A 35 -3.54 13.40 -8.32
C PHE A 35 -4.02 12.87 -6.96
N PHE A 36 -4.75 13.67 -6.18
CA PHE A 36 -5.27 13.24 -4.88
C PHE A 36 -6.27 12.10 -4.99
N VAL A 37 -7.14 12.11 -6.01
CA VAL A 37 -8.11 11.03 -6.23
C VAL A 37 -7.39 9.72 -6.58
N VAL A 38 -6.45 9.76 -7.53
CA VAL A 38 -5.69 8.57 -7.94
C VAL A 38 -4.82 8.04 -6.80
N TRP A 39 -4.10 8.92 -6.11
CA TRP A 39 -3.23 8.54 -5.00
C TRP A 39 -4.03 8.00 -3.81
N GLY A 40 -5.12 8.68 -3.44
CA GLY A 40 -6.01 8.24 -2.36
C GLY A 40 -6.62 6.87 -2.66
N TYR A 41 -7.09 6.66 -3.90
CA TYR A 41 -7.64 5.37 -4.32
C TYR A 41 -6.58 4.26 -4.31
N ALA A 42 -5.38 4.54 -4.83
CA ALA A 42 -4.28 3.58 -4.82
C ALA A 42 -3.88 3.19 -3.39
N GLY A 43 -3.77 4.17 -2.48
CA GLY A 43 -3.46 3.93 -1.07
C GLY A 43 -4.53 3.07 -0.38
N TYR A 44 -5.82 3.39 -0.61
CA TYR A 44 -6.93 2.59 -0.09
C TYR A 44 -6.91 1.15 -0.60
N PHE A 45 -6.65 0.96 -1.89
CA PHE A 45 -6.58 -0.37 -2.50
C PHE A 45 -5.45 -1.22 -1.91
N ILE A 46 -4.26 -0.63 -1.75
CA ILE A 46 -3.09 -1.31 -1.17
C ILE A 46 -3.36 -1.68 0.29
N ALA A 47 -3.92 -0.77 1.09
CA ALA A 47 -4.25 -1.03 2.49
C ALA A 47 -5.26 -2.19 2.60
N ASN A 48 -6.36 -2.18 1.85
CA ASN A 48 -7.34 -3.27 1.92
C ASN A 48 -6.77 -4.62 1.49
N ARG A 49 -5.94 -4.64 0.44
CA ARG A 49 -5.31 -5.88 -0.03
C ARG A 49 -4.30 -6.40 1.00
N ALA A 50 -3.54 -5.51 1.63
CA ALA A 50 -2.61 -5.86 2.69
C ALA A 50 -3.33 -6.36 3.96
N ASP A 51 -4.49 -5.80 4.32
CA ASP A 51 -5.30 -6.27 5.45
C ASP A 51 -5.84 -7.69 5.20
N LYS A 52 -6.37 -7.95 4.01
CA LYS A 52 -6.84 -9.28 3.63
C LYS A 52 -5.73 -10.32 3.69
N THR A 53 -4.56 -10.02 3.11
CA THR A 53 -3.41 -10.93 3.12
C THR A 53 -2.81 -11.11 4.51
N ALA A 54 -2.80 -10.08 5.35
CA ALA A 54 -2.37 -10.20 6.74
C ALA A 54 -3.25 -11.18 7.52
N LYS A 55 -4.58 -11.11 7.34
CA LYS A 55 -5.53 -12.04 7.96
C LYS A 55 -5.36 -13.48 7.47
N GLU A 56 -5.05 -13.68 6.19
CA GLU A 56 -4.85 -15.01 5.60
C GLU A 56 -3.52 -15.66 6.01
N THR A 57 -2.45 -14.87 6.10
CA THR A 57 -1.08 -15.37 6.33
C THR A 57 -0.64 -15.30 7.79
N GLY A 58 -1.31 -14.49 8.61
CA GLY A 58 -0.87 -14.16 9.97
C GLY A 58 0.32 -13.19 10.02
N ILE A 59 0.81 -12.73 8.86
CA ILE A 59 1.92 -11.77 8.76
C ILE A 59 1.40 -10.36 9.07
N PRO A 60 2.15 -9.52 9.82
CA PRO A 60 1.76 -8.16 10.14
C PRO A 60 1.36 -7.31 8.92
N HIS A 61 0.26 -6.57 9.06
CA HIS A 61 -0.27 -5.68 8.04
C HIS A 61 0.76 -4.66 7.52
N SER A 62 1.56 -4.06 8.42
CA SER A 62 2.58 -3.07 8.07
C SER A 62 3.64 -3.63 7.09
N LEU A 63 4.06 -4.88 7.29
CA LEU A 63 4.99 -5.56 6.38
C LEU A 63 4.34 -5.86 5.03
N GLN A 64 3.07 -6.27 5.02
CA GLN A 64 2.33 -6.52 3.79
C GLN A 64 2.08 -5.24 2.97
N VAL A 65 1.77 -4.12 3.63
CA VAL A 65 1.67 -2.81 2.98
C VAL A 65 3.01 -2.43 2.38
N ALA A 66 4.09 -2.52 3.16
CA ALA A 66 5.43 -2.19 2.69
C ALA A 66 5.87 -3.05 1.49
N LYS A 67 5.55 -4.35 1.50
CA LYS A 67 5.76 -5.26 0.37
C LYS A 67 5.04 -4.79 -0.89
N GLN A 68 3.78 -4.36 -0.75
CA GLN A 68 2.95 -3.92 -1.88
C GLN A 68 3.34 -2.53 -2.41
N THR A 69 3.83 -1.64 -1.56
CA THR A 69 4.37 -0.34 -1.97
C THR A 69 5.80 -0.43 -2.51
N GLY A 70 6.46 -1.59 -2.39
CA GLY A 70 7.87 -1.76 -2.77
C GLY A 70 8.86 -1.14 -1.78
N SER A 71 8.40 -0.82 -0.56
CA SER A 71 9.25 -0.30 0.51
C SER A 71 10.15 -1.41 1.05
N ARG A 72 11.46 -1.23 0.94
CA ARG A 72 12.45 -2.17 1.50
C ARG A 72 12.54 -2.12 3.02
N TYR A 73 12.29 -0.95 3.61
CA TYR A 73 12.44 -0.75 5.05
C TYR A 73 11.16 -0.18 5.64
N ILE A 74 10.84 -0.64 6.84
CA ILE A 74 9.89 0.03 7.73
C ILE A 74 10.62 0.48 8.99
N THR A 75 10.15 1.59 9.53
CA THR A 75 10.67 2.15 10.76
C THR A 75 9.65 1.88 11.85
N LYS A 76 10.05 1.17 12.90
CA LYS A 76 9.24 0.93 14.08
C LYS A 76 9.73 1.86 15.19
N TRP A 77 8.82 2.65 15.72
CA TRP A 77 9.08 3.53 16.86
C TRP A 77 8.50 2.88 18.11
N ASP A 78 9.33 2.62 19.11
CA ASP A 78 8.87 2.12 20.40
C ASP A 78 8.49 3.31 21.30
N LEU A 79 7.22 3.33 21.73
CA LEU A 79 6.68 4.41 22.57
C LEU A 79 7.20 4.37 24.01
N ASN A 80 7.70 3.23 24.48
CA ASN A 80 8.17 3.06 25.86
C ASN A 80 9.64 3.44 25.99
N THR A 81 10.47 3.05 25.02
CA THR A 81 11.92 3.32 25.05
C THR A 81 12.29 4.59 24.30
N GLY A 82 11.43 5.05 23.39
CA GLY A 82 11.74 6.15 22.47
C GLY A 82 12.76 5.75 21.39
N GLU A 83 13.03 4.46 21.24
CA GLU A 83 13.98 3.96 20.25
C GLU A 83 13.32 3.74 18.89
N THR A 84 14.14 3.88 17.85
CA THR A 84 13.74 3.64 16.46
C THR A 84 14.47 2.43 15.92
N GLU A 85 13.71 1.42 15.52
CA GLU A 85 14.23 0.23 14.87
C GLU A 85 13.93 0.28 13.36
N LYS A 86 14.93 -0.04 12.54
CA LYS A 86 14.78 -0.14 11.09
C LYS A 86 14.74 -1.61 10.70
N ILE A 87 13.60 -2.04 10.18
CA ILE A 87 13.33 -3.44 9.83
C ILE A 87 13.44 -3.58 8.30
N ASP A 88 14.25 -4.53 7.81
CA ASP A 88 14.25 -4.92 6.39
C ASP A 88 13.04 -5.83 6.13
N VAL A 89 12.11 -5.30 5.34
CA VAL A 89 10.79 -5.89 5.10
C VAL A 89 10.92 -7.25 4.43
N PHE A 90 11.85 -7.41 3.49
CA PHE A 90 11.96 -8.65 2.73
C PHE A 90 12.64 -9.75 3.56
N ALA A 91 13.60 -9.37 4.40
CA ALA A 91 14.22 -10.30 5.34
C ALA A 91 13.20 -10.80 6.38
N GLU A 92 12.49 -9.87 7.02
CA GLU A 92 11.47 -10.19 8.04
C GLU A 92 10.34 -11.06 7.46
N LEU A 93 9.87 -10.76 6.24
CA LEU A 93 8.87 -11.58 5.56
C LEU A 93 9.38 -12.99 5.27
N ALA A 94 10.62 -13.13 4.81
CA ALA A 94 11.20 -14.44 4.53
C ALA A 94 11.31 -15.29 5.82
N GLU A 95 11.67 -14.66 6.94
CA GLU A 95 11.72 -15.31 8.24
C GLU A 95 10.33 -15.78 8.69
N LYS A 96 9.31 -14.90 8.64
CA LYS A 96 7.93 -15.26 9.00
C LYS A 96 7.34 -16.36 8.11
N GLU A 97 7.62 -16.33 6.82
CA GLU A 97 7.20 -17.38 5.89
C GLU A 97 7.91 -18.71 6.19
N ALA A 98 9.19 -18.68 6.57
CA ALA A 98 9.93 -19.88 6.98
C ALA A 98 9.40 -20.46 8.30
N GLU A 99 9.17 -19.62 9.32
CA GLU A 99 8.54 -20.04 10.59
C GLU A 99 7.19 -20.71 10.34
N ALA A 100 6.35 -20.13 9.49
CA ALA A 100 5.03 -20.69 9.16
C ALA A 100 5.13 -22.06 8.47
N ARG A 101 6.11 -22.25 7.58
CA ARG A 101 6.36 -23.53 6.92
C ARG A 101 6.82 -24.60 7.91
N ILE A 102 7.71 -24.26 8.84
CA ILE A 102 8.21 -25.19 9.87
C ILE A 102 7.05 -25.65 10.76
N ARG A 103 6.23 -24.72 11.27
CA ARG A 103 5.06 -25.06 12.09
C ARG A 103 4.06 -25.95 11.34
N ALA A 104 3.85 -25.70 10.05
CA ALA A 104 2.96 -26.53 9.23
C ALA A 104 3.49 -27.96 9.06
N LEU A 105 4.82 -28.15 8.94
CA LEU A 105 5.44 -29.46 8.86
C LEU A 105 5.35 -30.21 10.20
N GLU A 106 5.59 -29.53 11.32
CA GLU A 106 5.46 -30.11 12.66
C GLU A 106 4.02 -30.60 12.93
N GLN A 107 3.02 -29.80 12.57
CA GLN A 107 1.62 -30.21 12.70
C GLN A 107 1.27 -31.45 11.86
N ARG A 108 1.88 -31.60 10.67
CA ARG A 108 1.68 -32.81 9.85
C ARG A 108 2.29 -34.04 10.51
N ARG A 109 3.52 -33.94 11.03
CA ARG A 109 4.17 -35.02 11.76
C ARG A 109 3.36 -35.47 12.96
N LEU A 110 2.91 -34.53 13.80
CA LEU A 110 2.07 -34.84 14.96
C LEU A 110 0.75 -35.52 14.59
N ARG A 111 0.14 -35.15 13.45
CA ARG A 111 -1.07 -35.82 12.95
C ARG A 111 -0.80 -37.25 12.46
N GLU A 112 0.35 -37.48 11.84
CA GLU A 112 0.76 -38.82 11.39
C GLU A 112 1.07 -39.73 12.56
N GLU A 113 1.78 -39.24 13.58
CA GLU A 113 2.04 -39.95 14.84
C GLU A 113 0.72 -40.30 15.55
N ALA A 114 -0.20 -39.34 15.68
CA ALA A 114 -1.51 -39.58 16.26
C ALA A 114 -2.33 -40.64 15.49
N ARG A 115 -2.24 -40.66 14.15
CA ARG A 115 -2.88 -41.70 13.31
C ARG A 115 -2.26 -43.07 13.52
N GLN A 116 -0.92 -43.15 13.62
CA GLN A 116 -0.25 -44.42 13.88
C GLN A 116 -0.66 -44.99 15.23
N VAL A 117 -0.62 -44.18 16.30
CA VAL A 117 -1.05 -44.60 17.65
C VAL A 117 -2.52 -45.05 17.69
N SER A 118 -3.42 -44.35 16.97
CA SER A 118 -4.82 -44.75 16.85
C SER A 118 -4.98 -46.08 16.11
N SER A 119 -4.15 -46.35 15.09
CA SER A 119 -4.20 -47.62 14.34
C SER A 119 -3.67 -48.81 15.16
N THR A 120 -2.66 -48.60 16.01
CA THR A 120 -2.15 -49.64 16.92
C THR A 120 -3.14 -49.98 18.02
N ASN A 121 -3.85 -49.00 18.58
CA ASN A 121 -4.86 -49.26 19.61
C ASN A 121 -6.08 -50.04 19.07
N ASN A 122 -6.58 -49.72 17.88
CA ASN A 122 -7.70 -50.46 17.27
C ASN A 122 -7.35 -51.89 16.83
N SER A 123 -6.07 -52.24 16.76
CA SER A 123 -5.62 -53.59 16.39
C SER A 123 -5.51 -54.53 17.60
N ASN A 124 -5.63 -54.00 18.82
CA ASN A 124 -5.50 -54.72 20.09
C ASN A 124 -6.84 -54.91 20.85
N GLU A 125 -7.95 -54.36 20.35
CA GLU A 125 -9.33 -54.66 20.78
C GLU A 125 -9.93 -55.78 19.92
#